data_AF-A0A2X1MCS1-F1
#
_entry.id   AF-A0A2X1MCS1-F1
#
_cell.length_a   1.000
_cell.length_b   1.000
_cell.length_c   1.000
_cell.angle_alpha   90.00
_cell.angle_beta   90.00
_cell.angle_gamma   90.00
#
_symmetry.space_group_name_H-M   'P 1'
#
loop_
_entity.id
_entity.type
_entity.pdbx_description
1 polymer ?
#
loop_
_entity_poly.entity_id
_entity_poly.type
_entity_poly.pdbx_seq_one_letter_code
_entity_poly.pdbx_strand_id
1 'polypeptide(L)'
;MRLLGPNSLGLLAPWQGLNASFSPVPIKRGKLAFISQSAAVSNTILDWAQQRKMGFSYFIALGDSLDIDVDELLDYLARDSKTSAILLYLEQLSDARRFVSAARSASRNKPILVIKSGRSPAAQRLLNTTAGMDPAWDAAIQRAGLLRVQDTHELFSAVETLSHMRPLRGDRLMIISNGAAPAALALDALWSRQWQSWQR
;
A
#
# COMPACT_ATOMS: atom_id res chain seq x y z
N MET A 1 23.73 -5.55 -15.04
CA MET A 1 22.88 -6.50 -14.28
C MET A 1 22.14 -5.69 -13.23
N ARG A 2 20.84 -5.96 -13.00
CA ARG A 2 20.04 -5.31 -11.95
C ARG A 2 19.77 -6.29 -10.81
N LEU A 3 19.66 -5.81 -9.57
CA LEU A 3 19.51 -6.63 -8.36
C LEU A 3 18.27 -6.25 -7.55
N LEU A 4 17.51 -7.28 -7.13
CA LEU A 4 16.41 -7.16 -6.18
C LEU A 4 16.86 -7.69 -4.82
N GLY A 5 16.74 -6.87 -3.77
CA GLY A 5 17.36 -7.13 -2.46
C GLY A 5 18.54 -6.21 -2.16
N PRO A 6 19.51 -6.64 -1.34
CA PRO A 6 19.60 -7.91 -0.60
C PRO A 6 18.56 -8.04 0.52
N ASN A 7 18.60 -9.15 1.29
CA ASN A 7 17.68 -9.44 2.41
C ASN A 7 16.19 -9.43 2.02
N SER A 8 15.90 -9.83 0.78
CA SER A 8 14.56 -9.91 0.25
C SER A 8 13.96 -11.32 0.43
N LEU A 9 12.63 -11.37 0.65
CA LEU A 9 11.86 -12.62 0.52
C LEU A 9 11.84 -13.13 -0.93
N GLY A 10 11.97 -12.23 -1.90
CA GLY A 10 11.97 -12.49 -3.34
C GLY A 10 10.74 -11.94 -4.06
N LEU A 11 10.46 -12.52 -5.23
CA LEU A 11 9.44 -12.09 -6.17
C LEU A 11 8.47 -13.23 -6.49
N LEU A 12 7.18 -12.94 -6.47
CA LEU A 12 6.14 -13.83 -6.97
C LEU A 12 5.34 -13.11 -8.06
N ALA A 13 5.15 -13.79 -9.18
CA ALA A 13 4.40 -13.27 -10.33
C ALA A 13 3.40 -14.35 -10.81
N PRO A 14 2.23 -14.47 -10.15
CA PRO A 14 1.27 -15.57 -10.38
C PRO A 14 0.70 -15.63 -11.81
N TRP A 15 0.63 -14.49 -12.51
CA TRP A 15 0.19 -14.45 -13.90
C TRP A 15 1.19 -15.10 -14.86
N GLN A 16 2.48 -15.06 -14.50
CA GLN A 16 3.59 -15.67 -15.21
C GLN A 16 3.90 -17.09 -14.71
N GLY A 17 3.24 -17.55 -13.65
CA GLY A 17 3.53 -18.83 -13.02
C GLY A 17 4.89 -18.87 -12.31
N LEU A 18 5.43 -17.70 -11.93
CA LEU A 18 6.75 -17.58 -11.33
C LEU A 18 6.64 -17.42 -9.81
N ASN A 19 7.36 -18.29 -9.08
CA ASN A 19 7.71 -18.09 -7.68
C ASN A 19 9.24 -18.08 -7.57
N ALA A 20 9.82 -16.89 -7.48
CA ALA A 20 11.24 -16.65 -7.22
C ALA A 20 11.41 -16.06 -5.81
N SER A 21 10.80 -16.72 -4.82
CA SER A 21 10.82 -16.29 -3.43
C SER A 21 11.06 -17.46 -2.47
N PHE A 22 11.37 -17.16 -1.22
CA PHE A 22 11.45 -18.14 -0.14
C PHE A 22 10.08 -18.48 0.47
N SER A 23 8.97 -18.00 -0.10
CA SER A 23 7.64 -18.35 0.39
C SER A 23 7.26 -19.77 -0.05
N PRO A 24 6.87 -20.65 0.89
CA PRO A 24 6.39 -21.99 0.56
C PRO A 24 4.94 -21.97 0.05
N VAL A 25 4.25 -20.83 0.10
CA VAL A 25 2.83 -20.73 -0.17
C VAL A 25 2.58 -20.33 -1.63
N PRO A 26 1.80 -21.10 -2.40
CA PRO A 26 1.38 -20.67 -3.73
C PRO A 26 0.36 -19.54 -3.62
N ILE A 27 0.61 -18.43 -4.31
CA ILE A 27 -0.36 -17.33 -4.40
C ILE A 27 -1.22 -17.42 -5.66
N LYS A 28 -2.48 -17.03 -5.50
CA LYS A 28 -3.45 -17.00 -6.59
C LYS A 28 -3.24 -15.79 -7.48
N ARG A 29 -3.65 -15.92 -8.74
CA ARG A 29 -3.76 -14.79 -9.66
C ARG A 29 -4.80 -13.79 -9.14
N GLY A 30 -4.42 -12.53 -9.05
CA GLY A 30 -5.34 -11.43 -8.71
C GLY A 30 -4.88 -10.13 -9.34
N LYS A 31 -5.47 -9.02 -8.87
CA LYS A 31 -5.27 -7.69 -9.46
C LYS A 31 -4.51 -6.72 -8.56
N LEU A 32 -4.00 -7.18 -7.43
CA LEU A 32 -3.29 -6.34 -6.48
C LEU A 32 -1.79 -6.57 -6.64
N ALA A 33 -1.02 -5.50 -6.73
CA ALA A 33 0.42 -5.59 -6.56
C ALA A 33 0.78 -5.24 -5.11
N PHE A 34 1.71 -5.98 -4.52
CA PHE A 34 2.26 -5.69 -3.20
C PHE A 34 3.77 -5.48 -3.29
N ILE A 35 4.26 -4.40 -2.68
CA ILE A 35 5.68 -4.08 -2.54
C ILE A 35 5.99 -3.84 -1.07
N SER A 36 7.04 -4.46 -0.55
CA SER A 36 7.45 -4.28 0.85
C SER A 36 8.96 -4.31 1.04
N GLN A 37 9.47 -3.37 1.85
CA GLN A 37 10.85 -3.40 2.35
C GLN A 37 11.08 -4.40 3.50
N SER A 38 10.01 -4.90 4.14
CA SER A 38 10.12 -5.86 5.25
C SER A 38 9.72 -7.27 4.83
N ALA A 39 10.63 -8.23 5.05
CA ALA A 39 10.36 -9.65 4.85
C ALA A 39 9.34 -10.20 5.85
N ALA A 40 9.38 -9.75 7.10
CA ALA A 40 8.42 -10.16 8.14
C ALA A 40 6.99 -9.72 7.79
N VAL A 41 6.82 -8.46 7.41
CA VAL A 41 5.52 -7.94 6.94
C VAL A 41 5.08 -8.68 5.68
N SER A 42 6.00 -8.95 4.76
CA SER A 42 5.68 -9.71 3.54
C SER A 42 5.09 -11.09 3.86
N ASN A 43 5.69 -11.85 4.78
CA ASN A 43 5.15 -13.14 5.21
C ASN A 43 3.77 -13.00 5.85
N THR A 44 3.58 -12.02 6.74
CA THR A 44 2.26 -11.77 7.36
C THR A 44 1.17 -11.47 6.31
N ILE A 45 1.49 -10.69 5.28
CA ILE A 45 0.54 -10.39 4.19
C ILE A 45 0.26 -11.64 3.35
N LEU A 46 1.26 -12.49 3.08
CA LEU A 46 1.06 -13.74 2.33
C LEU A 46 0.16 -14.72 3.10
N ASP A 47 0.42 -14.92 4.39
CA ASP A 47 -0.38 -15.81 5.24
C ASP A 47 -1.84 -15.33 5.30
N TRP A 48 -2.05 -14.03 5.47
CA TRP A 48 -3.38 -13.44 5.45
C TRP A 48 -4.07 -13.62 4.09
N ALA A 49 -3.35 -13.36 3.00
CA ALA A 49 -3.91 -13.47 1.65
C ALA A 49 -4.34 -14.91 1.34
N GLN A 50 -3.58 -15.90 1.83
CA GLN A 50 -3.95 -17.31 1.71
C GLN A 50 -5.27 -17.61 2.44
N GLN A 51 -5.42 -17.14 3.69
CA GLN A 51 -6.65 -17.34 4.48
C GLN A 51 -7.88 -16.69 3.83
N ARG A 52 -7.70 -15.50 3.23
CA ARG A 52 -8.77 -14.75 2.56
C ARG A 52 -8.96 -15.11 1.09
N LYS A 53 -8.20 -16.07 0.56
CA LYS A 53 -8.17 -16.45 -0.87
C LYS A 53 -7.91 -15.25 -1.80
N MET A 54 -7.16 -14.26 -1.32
CA MET A 54 -6.77 -13.08 -2.08
C MET A 54 -5.62 -13.42 -3.02
N GLY A 55 -5.67 -12.86 -4.23
CA GLY A 55 -4.65 -13.06 -5.26
C GLY A 55 -3.88 -11.78 -5.57
N PHE A 56 -2.68 -11.94 -6.10
CA PHE A 56 -1.81 -10.84 -6.49
C PHE A 56 -1.53 -10.86 -7.99
N SER A 57 -1.29 -9.68 -8.57
CA SER A 57 -0.66 -9.53 -9.87
C SER A 57 0.85 -9.74 -9.74
N TYR A 58 1.45 -9.05 -8.77
CA TYR A 58 2.84 -9.17 -8.35
C TYR A 58 2.94 -9.07 -6.82
N PHE A 59 3.85 -9.83 -6.24
CA PHE A 59 4.22 -9.71 -4.85
C PHE A 59 5.74 -9.59 -4.77
N ILE A 60 6.23 -8.43 -4.34
CA ILE A 60 7.62 -8.03 -4.48
C ILE A 60 8.15 -7.64 -3.10
N ALA A 61 9.01 -8.46 -2.51
CA ALA A 61 9.79 -8.01 -1.37
C ALA A 61 11.05 -7.31 -1.89
N LEU A 62 11.27 -6.07 -1.50
CA LEU A 62 12.46 -5.30 -1.86
C LEU A 62 13.66 -5.63 -0.96
N GLY A 63 13.40 -5.98 0.30
CA GLY A 63 14.46 -6.03 1.31
C GLY A 63 15.11 -4.66 1.44
N ASP A 64 16.45 -4.64 1.39
CA ASP A 64 17.25 -3.42 1.59
C ASP A 64 17.20 -2.45 0.39
N SER A 65 16.70 -2.89 -0.76
CA SER A 65 16.53 -2.05 -1.95
C SER A 65 17.83 -1.37 -2.43
N LEU A 66 18.92 -2.13 -2.49
CA LEU A 66 20.25 -1.58 -2.81
C LEU A 66 20.37 -1.06 -4.26
N ASP A 67 19.64 -1.67 -5.19
CA ASP A 67 19.66 -1.31 -6.62
C ASP A 67 18.26 -1.03 -7.16
N ILE A 68 17.37 -2.03 -7.15
CA ILE A 68 15.96 -1.79 -7.49
C ILE A 68 15.26 -1.16 -6.30
N ASP A 69 14.56 -0.05 -6.52
CA ASP A 69 13.78 0.67 -5.50
C ASP A 69 12.32 0.84 -5.93
N VAL A 70 11.50 1.33 -5.00
CA VAL A 70 10.05 1.42 -5.11
C VAL A 70 9.60 2.30 -6.27
N ASP A 71 10.33 3.35 -6.63
CA ASP A 71 10.00 4.25 -7.74
C ASP A 71 10.00 3.52 -9.08
N GLU A 72 11.03 2.71 -9.34
CA GLU A 72 11.11 1.89 -10.56
C GLU A 72 10.00 0.84 -10.62
N LEU A 73 9.69 0.21 -9.48
CA LEU A 73 8.60 -0.76 -9.40
C LEU A 73 7.24 -0.09 -9.60
N LEU A 74 7.03 1.12 -9.08
CA LEU A 74 5.82 1.89 -9.31
C LEU A 74 5.64 2.24 -10.78
N ASP A 75 6.70 2.68 -11.46
CA ASP A 75 6.66 2.95 -12.91
C ASP A 75 6.36 1.70 -13.73
N TYR A 76 6.93 0.56 -13.35
CA TYR A 76 6.64 -0.73 -13.98
C TYR A 76 5.18 -1.13 -13.77
N LEU A 77 4.73 -1.16 -12.51
CA LEU A 77 3.38 -1.58 -12.13
C LEU A 77 2.31 -0.61 -12.63
N ALA A 78 2.62 0.67 -12.81
CA ALA A 78 1.70 1.64 -13.41
C ALA A 78 1.26 1.24 -14.83
N ARG A 79 2.15 0.57 -15.58
CA ARG A 79 1.91 0.16 -16.98
C ARG A 79 1.37 -1.27 -17.09
N ASP A 80 1.45 -2.07 -16.03
CA ASP A 80 0.98 -3.45 -16.05
C ASP A 80 -0.56 -3.55 -16.14
N SER A 81 -1.08 -4.24 -17.16
CA SER A 81 -2.52 -4.43 -17.33
C SER A 81 -3.17 -5.33 -16.28
N LYS A 82 -2.39 -6.17 -15.59
CA LYS A 82 -2.91 -7.11 -14.58
C LYS A 82 -3.08 -6.47 -13.20
N THR A 83 -2.35 -5.40 -12.92
CA THR A 83 -2.41 -4.66 -11.67
C THR A 83 -3.48 -3.57 -11.73
N SER A 84 -4.46 -3.61 -10.83
CA SER A 84 -5.51 -2.59 -10.66
C SER A 84 -5.29 -1.71 -9.44
N ALA A 85 -4.56 -2.17 -8.41
CA ALA A 85 -4.19 -1.37 -7.24
C ALA A 85 -2.82 -1.80 -6.72
N ILE A 86 -2.13 -0.90 -6.02
CA ILE A 86 -0.78 -1.14 -5.47
C ILE A 86 -0.81 -0.94 -3.95
N LEU A 87 -0.25 -1.90 -3.24
CA LEU A 87 -0.08 -1.88 -1.79
C LEU A 87 1.42 -1.73 -1.50
N LEU A 88 1.77 -0.74 -0.69
CA LEU A 88 3.14 -0.40 -0.35
C LEU A 88 3.34 -0.51 1.16
N TYR A 89 4.41 -1.18 1.56
CA TYR A 89 4.96 -1.05 2.91
C TYR A 89 6.36 -0.43 2.81
N LEU A 90 6.53 0.73 3.44
CA LEU A 90 7.77 1.51 3.39
C LEU A 90 8.27 1.79 4.81
N GLU A 91 9.59 1.67 4.96
CA GLU A 91 10.33 2.06 6.17
C GLU A 91 11.12 3.33 5.91
N GLN A 92 11.74 3.44 4.73
CA GLN A 92 12.53 4.59 4.31
C GLN A 92 12.51 4.78 2.78
N LEU A 93 13.03 5.92 2.32
CA LEU A 93 13.26 6.21 0.90
C LEU A 93 14.71 6.62 0.71
N SER A 94 15.32 6.11 -0.36
CA SER A 94 16.62 6.57 -0.84
C SER A 94 16.50 7.96 -1.52
N ASP A 95 15.53 8.12 -2.42
CA ASP A 95 15.24 9.37 -3.15
C ASP A 95 13.74 9.71 -3.11
N ALA A 96 13.39 10.64 -2.22
CA ALA A 96 12.01 11.09 -2.05
C ALA A 96 11.43 11.78 -3.30
N ARG A 97 12.24 12.42 -4.14
CA ARG A 97 11.74 13.14 -5.33
C ARG A 97 11.32 12.15 -6.41
N ARG A 98 12.15 11.13 -6.65
CA ARG A 98 11.83 10.04 -7.59
C ARG A 98 10.59 9.29 -7.16
N PHE A 99 10.51 8.93 -5.87
CA PHE A 99 9.33 8.30 -5.30
C PHE A 99 8.06 9.13 -5.53
N VAL A 100 8.06 10.42 -5.16
CA VAL A 100 6.88 11.28 -5.33
C VAL A 100 6.49 11.40 -6.80
N SER A 101 7.46 11.49 -7.71
CA SER A 101 7.22 11.54 -9.16
C SER A 101 6.56 10.25 -9.67
N ALA A 102 7.17 9.10 -9.40
CA ALA A 102 6.67 7.80 -9.84
C ALA A 102 5.32 7.47 -9.21
N ALA A 103 5.17 7.68 -7.90
CA ALA A 103 3.93 7.44 -7.19
C ALA A 103 2.79 8.33 -7.69
N ARG A 104 3.07 9.62 -7.98
CA ARG A 104 2.08 10.53 -8.57
C ARG A 104 1.67 10.15 -9.99
N SER A 105 2.60 9.60 -10.77
CA SER A 105 2.29 9.08 -12.11
C SER A 105 1.38 7.85 -12.01
N ALA A 106 1.74 6.89 -11.15
CA ALA A 106 1.01 5.66 -10.94
C ALA A 106 -0.39 5.89 -10.33
N SER A 107 -0.51 6.81 -9.36
CA SER A 107 -1.75 7.08 -8.62
C SER A 107 -2.87 7.66 -9.49
N ARG A 108 -2.55 8.23 -10.65
CA ARG A 108 -3.56 8.73 -11.62
C ARG A 108 -4.49 7.63 -12.12
N ASN A 109 -3.97 6.42 -12.26
CA ASN A 109 -4.70 5.31 -12.87
C ASN A 109 -4.93 4.15 -11.89
N LYS A 110 -4.15 4.07 -10.81
CA LYS A 110 -4.19 2.94 -9.87
C LYS A 110 -4.20 3.47 -8.45
N PRO A 111 -5.22 3.14 -7.62
CA PRO A 111 -5.16 3.47 -6.20
C PRO A 111 -3.93 2.82 -5.57
N ILE A 112 -3.21 3.62 -4.79
CA ILE A 112 -2.01 3.20 -4.06
C ILE A 112 -2.26 3.39 -2.57
N LEU A 113 -2.11 2.32 -1.80
CA LEU A 113 -2.23 2.31 -0.36
C LEU A 113 -0.85 2.12 0.23
N VAL A 114 -0.50 2.91 1.24
CA VAL A 114 0.84 2.88 1.85
C VAL A 114 0.77 2.78 3.37
N ILE A 115 1.49 1.81 3.91
CA ILE A 115 1.86 1.76 5.33
C ILE A 115 3.27 2.32 5.44
N LYS A 116 3.44 3.35 6.27
CA LYS A 116 4.74 3.89 6.66
C LYS A 116 5.04 3.56 8.12
N SER A 117 6.04 2.72 8.36
CA SER A 117 6.55 2.39 9.70
C SER A 117 7.53 3.47 10.20
N GLY A 118 8.14 3.32 11.38
CA GLY A 118 9.15 4.29 11.86
C GLY A 118 8.60 5.69 12.16
N ARG A 119 7.42 5.77 12.77
CA ARG A 119 6.74 7.04 13.06
C ARG A 119 7.15 7.67 14.39
N SER A 120 7.31 6.83 15.41
CA SER A 120 7.76 7.25 16.73
C SER A 120 9.28 7.26 16.81
N PRO A 121 9.88 8.09 17.69
CA PRO A 121 11.33 8.08 17.92
C PRO A 121 11.87 6.72 18.38
N ALA A 122 11.05 5.90 19.05
CA ALA A 122 11.43 4.54 19.42
C ALA A 122 11.49 3.61 18.21
N ALA A 123 10.48 3.66 17.33
CA ALA A 123 10.45 2.88 16.10
C ALA A 123 11.56 3.31 15.12
N GLN A 124 11.85 4.62 15.05
CA GLN A 124 12.93 5.15 14.22
C GLN A 124 14.30 4.61 14.63
N ARG A 125 14.56 4.56 15.94
CA ARG A 125 15.77 3.95 16.49
C ARG A 125 15.86 2.46 16.17
N LEU A 126 14.77 1.72 16.28
CA LEU A 126 14.73 0.28 15.97
C LEU A 126 15.03 0.01 14.48
N LEU A 127 14.50 0.85 13.60
CA LEU A 127 14.67 0.72 12.15
C LEU A 127 15.91 1.45 11.60
N ASN A 128 16.71 2.08 12.46
CA ASN A 128 17.83 2.94 12.07
C ASN A 128 17.46 4.02 11.04
N THR A 129 16.27 4.62 11.18
CA THR A 129 15.75 5.66 10.28
C THR A 129 15.87 7.06 10.91
N THR A 130 15.95 8.10 10.08
CA THR A 130 16.09 9.49 10.53
C THR A 130 14.86 10.00 11.27
N ALA A 131 15.08 10.65 12.41
CA ALA A 131 14.01 11.24 13.21
C ALA A 131 13.37 12.48 12.57
N GLY A 132 12.09 12.72 12.86
CA GLY A 132 11.39 13.97 12.55
C GLY A 132 10.82 14.09 11.12
N MET A 133 10.88 13.04 10.30
CA MET A 133 10.41 13.09 8.91
C MET A 133 8.93 12.71 8.72
N ASP A 134 8.20 12.26 9.74
CA ASP A 134 6.82 11.75 9.56
C ASP A 134 5.85 12.80 8.96
N PRO A 135 5.87 14.09 9.36
CA PRO A 135 5.06 15.12 8.69
C PRO A 135 5.44 15.36 7.23
N ALA A 136 6.74 15.27 6.90
CA ALA A 136 7.22 15.38 5.53
C ALA A 136 6.77 14.18 4.68
N TRP A 137 6.75 12.99 5.28
CA TRP A 137 6.18 11.79 4.70
C TRP A 137 4.69 11.94 4.42
N ASP A 138 3.91 12.43 5.40
CA ASP A 138 2.48 12.71 5.20
C ASP A 138 2.25 13.69 4.04
N ALA A 139 3.01 14.78 4.00
CA ALA A 139 2.92 15.74 2.90
C ALA A 139 3.29 15.11 1.55
N ALA A 140 4.34 14.29 1.49
CA ALA A 140 4.78 13.63 0.26
C ALA A 140 3.73 12.62 -0.25
N ILE A 141 3.21 11.77 0.63
CA ILE A 141 2.16 10.80 0.36
C ILE A 141 0.90 11.51 -0.14
N GLN A 142 0.46 12.56 0.54
CA GLN A 142 -0.72 13.33 0.16
C GLN A 142 -0.52 14.02 -1.20
N ARG A 143 0.64 14.63 -1.45
CA ARG A 143 0.96 15.31 -2.73
C ARG A 143 1.06 14.34 -3.91
N ALA A 144 1.48 13.11 -3.66
CA ALA A 144 1.54 12.06 -4.68
C ALA A 144 0.20 11.34 -4.86
N GLY A 145 -0.82 11.62 -4.03
CA GLY A 145 -2.16 11.05 -4.16
C GLY A 145 -2.27 9.61 -3.67
N LEU A 146 -1.42 9.19 -2.73
CA LEU A 146 -1.51 7.88 -2.09
C LEU A 146 -2.42 7.95 -0.86
N LEU A 147 -3.07 6.84 -0.55
CA LEU A 147 -3.82 6.67 0.69
C LEU A 147 -2.91 6.09 1.77
N ARG A 148 -2.58 6.89 2.79
CA ARG A 148 -1.89 6.38 3.98
C ARG A 148 -2.85 5.56 4.82
N VAL A 149 -2.42 4.36 5.21
CA VAL A 149 -3.12 3.52 6.19
C VAL A 149 -2.20 3.28 7.40
N GLN A 150 -2.80 3.12 8.57
CA GLN A 150 -2.09 3.12 9.86
C GLN A 150 -1.44 1.77 10.16
N ASP A 151 -2.11 0.69 9.75
CA ASP A 151 -1.68 -0.68 10.02
C ASP A 151 -2.16 -1.66 8.93
N THR A 152 -1.77 -2.93 9.09
CA THR A 152 -2.13 -4.00 8.17
C THR A 152 -3.63 -4.29 8.16
N HIS A 153 -4.35 -4.12 9.29
CA HIS A 153 -5.79 -4.32 9.34
C HIS A 153 -6.53 -3.28 8.49
N GLU A 154 -6.15 -2.01 8.59
CA GLU A 154 -6.71 -0.95 7.76
C GLU A 154 -6.37 -1.16 6.28
N LEU A 155 -5.13 -1.59 5.97
CA LEU A 155 -4.75 -1.97 4.60
C LEU A 155 -5.68 -3.07 4.06
N PHE A 156 -5.96 -4.10 4.85
CA PHE A 156 -6.84 -5.20 4.46
C PHE A 156 -8.27 -4.74 4.23
N SER A 157 -8.81 -3.93 5.14
CA SER A 157 -10.18 -3.39 5.02
C SER A 157 -10.31 -2.51 3.77
N ALA A 158 -9.29 -1.70 3.47
CA ALA A 158 -9.26 -0.87 2.28
C ALA A 158 -9.12 -1.70 0.99
N VAL A 159 -8.32 -2.78 1.03
CA VAL A 159 -8.19 -3.75 -0.08
C VAL A 159 -9.51 -4.47 -0.38
N GLU A 160 -10.19 -4.98 0.66
CA GLU A 160 -11.51 -5.60 0.51
C GLU A 160 -12.52 -4.61 -0.07
N THR A 161 -12.44 -3.34 0.31
CA THR A 161 -13.28 -2.29 -0.27
C THR A 161 -12.96 -2.06 -1.75
N LEU A 162 -11.67 -1.91 -2.10
CA LEU A 162 -11.22 -1.64 -3.47
C LEU A 162 -11.48 -2.79 -4.44
N SER A 163 -11.50 -4.04 -3.97
CA SER A 163 -11.81 -5.20 -4.81
C SER A 163 -13.28 -5.27 -5.23
N HIS A 164 -14.17 -4.61 -4.47
CA HIS A 164 -15.62 -4.62 -4.72
C HIS A 164 -16.18 -3.27 -5.23
N MET A 165 -15.45 -2.16 -5.05
CA MET A 165 -15.94 -0.84 -5.43
C MET A 165 -15.65 -0.47 -6.88
N ARG A 166 -16.60 0.22 -7.51
CA ARG A 166 -16.37 1.02 -8.71
C ARG A 166 -15.85 2.40 -8.30
N PRO A 167 -15.04 3.09 -9.15
CA PRO A 167 -14.61 4.45 -8.86
C PRO A 167 -15.81 5.36 -8.58
N LEU A 168 -15.80 6.05 -7.44
CA LEU A 168 -16.82 7.02 -7.09
C LEU A 168 -16.72 8.22 -8.03
N ARG A 169 -17.87 8.69 -8.55
CA ARG A 169 -17.94 9.87 -9.42
C ARG A 169 -18.69 10.99 -8.68
N GLY A 170 -17.93 12.01 -8.25
CA GLY A 170 -18.45 13.20 -7.57
C GLY A 170 -18.61 13.06 -6.07
N ASP A 171 -19.14 14.11 -5.43
CA ASP A 171 -19.14 14.28 -3.98
C ASP A 171 -20.48 13.94 -3.30
N ARG A 172 -21.34 13.19 -3.99
CA ARG A 172 -22.67 12.81 -3.49
C ARG A 172 -22.61 11.46 -2.80
N LEU A 173 -22.80 11.46 -1.48
CA LEU A 173 -22.92 10.28 -0.65
C LEU A 173 -24.36 10.15 -0.11
N MET A 174 -24.94 8.96 -0.21
CA MET A 174 -26.22 8.62 0.41
C MET A 174 -26.02 7.47 1.40
N ILE A 175 -26.46 7.66 2.65
CA ILE A 175 -26.48 6.61 3.68
C ILE A 175 -27.87 5.99 3.69
N ILE A 176 -27.96 4.70 3.40
CA ILE A 176 -29.19 3.90 3.54
C ILE A 176 -28.98 3.00 4.76
N SER A 177 -29.92 3.03 5.72
CA SER A 177 -29.86 2.21 6.92
C SER A 177 -31.24 1.68 7.27
N ASN A 178 -31.28 0.51 7.90
CA ASN A 178 -32.50 -0.11 8.43
C ASN A 178 -32.82 0.36 9.87
N GLY A 179 -32.05 1.29 10.45
CA GLY A 179 -32.29 1.80 11.79
C GLY A 179 -31.60 3.13 12.06
N ALA A 180 -32.15 3.90 12.99
CA ALA A 180 -31.64 5.24 13.32
C ALA A 180 -30.24 5.21 13.96
N ALA A 181 -29.96 4.26 14.85
CA ALA A 181 -28.66 4.20 15.55
C ALA A 181 -27.47 3.91 14.61
N PRO A 182 -27.51 2.92 13.69
CA PRO A 182 -26.45 2.75 12.70
C PRO A 182 -26.32 3.94 11.74
N ALA A 183 -27.43 4.60 11.38
CA ALA A 183 -27.40 5.81 10.56
C ALA A 183 -26.69 6.97 11.29
N ALA A 184 -26.96 7.16 12.59
CA ALA A 184 -26.29 8.15 13.41
C ALA A 184 -24.77 7.89 13.50
N LEU A 185 -24.37 6.65 13.78
CA LEU A 185 -22.93 6.28 13.80
C LEU A 185 -22.24 6.53 12.46
N ALA A 186 -22.92 6.26 11.35
CA ALA A 186 -22.39 6.54 10.01
C ALA A 186 -22.26 8.06 9.75
N LEU A 187 -23.22 8.86 10.23
CA LEU A 187 -23.17 10.32 10.15
C LEU A 187 -22.03 10.90 11.03
N ASP A 188 -21.84 10.39 12.24
CA ASP A 188 -20.74 10.81 13.13
C ASP A 188 -19.37 10.50 12.51
N ALA A 189 -19.23 9.31 11.90
CA ALA A 189 -18.04 8.92 11.16
C ALA A 189 -17.79 9.82 9.93
N LEU A 190 -18.84 10.22 9.21
CA LEU A 190 -18.73 11.17 8.10
C LEU A 190 -18.32 12.57 8.59
N TRP A 191 -18.93 13.04 9.68
CA TRP A 191 -18.67 14.34 10.28
C TRP A 191 -17.22 14.50 10.72
N SER A 192 -16.71 13.51 11.47
CA SER A 192 -15.32 13.50 11.95
C SER A 192 -14.29 13.55 10.82
N ARG A 193 -14.58 12.93 9.66
CA ARG A 193 -13.71 12.94 8.47
C ARG A 193 -13.77 14.25 7.70
N GLN A 194 -14.94 14.89 7.59
CA GLN A 194 -15.05 16.21 6.96
C GLN A 194 -14.37 17.28 7.82
N TRP A 195 -14.54 17.26 9.14
CA TRP A 195 -13.89 18.26 10.01
C TRP A 195 -12.36 18.29 9.86
N GLN A 196 -11.73 17.14 9.64
CA GLN A 196 -10.28 17.04 9.41
C GLN A 196 -9.80 17.62 8.07
N SER A 197 -10.68 17.76 7.07
CA SER A 197 -10.33 18.36 5.77
C SER A 197 -10.43 19.88 5.74
N TRP A 198 -11.16 20.50 6.69
CA TRP A 198 -11.34 21.97 6.76
C TRP A 198 -10.33 22.68 7.67
N GLN A 199 -9.54 21.93 8.45
CA GLN A 199 -8.45 22.48 9.29
C GLN A 199 -7.05 22.42 8.61
N ARG A 200 -6.96 22.08 7.31
CA ARG A 200 -5.72 22.09 6.53
C ARG A 200 -5.76 23.13 5.42
#